data_AF-A0AAW9CWI6-F1
#
_entry.id   AF-A0AAW9CWI6-F1
#
_cell.length_a   1.000
_cell.length_b   1.000
_cell.length_c   1.000
_cell.angle_alpha   90.00
_cell.angle_beta   90.00
_cell.angle_gamma   90.00
#
_symmetry.space_group_name_H-M   'P 1'
#
loop_
_entity.id
_entity.type
_entity.pdbx_description
1 polymer ?
#
loop_
_entity_poly.entity_id
_entity_poly.type
_entity_poly.pdbx_seq_one_letter_code
_entity_poly.pdbx_strand_id
1 'polypeptide(L)'
;MANAKSSLSIPTEYLYIGAAGEHYIMSECFRHNMEAFKLPIDKGFDLVVTRAYRHLSRLDDAPRPVDRSVPETPIYVQVKSRQAAPVAPQKEKGERPSWEGYFPIKPADLDLICATPNSALACVLFVETRGELMRSRTAYAWWMSSAYVNQLRDAGHFIAMPNKDALELWVRYVEPAPDSGYKQNTYVSLLKQCQIKGSEPGKKSSGFLLSEERFDFGRLGVE
;
A
#
# COMPACT_ATOMS: atom_id res chain seq x y z
N MET A 1 -40.35 -6.05 -19.44
CA MET A 1 -39.80 -4.87 -18.74
C MET A 1 -38.44 -5.25 -18.20
N ALA A 2 -37.37 -4.72 -18.79
CA ALA A 2 -36.00 -5.01 -18.37
C ALA A 2 -35.62 -4.04 -17.25
N ASN A 3 -35.38 -4.56 -16.05
CA ASN A 3 -34.78 -3.79 -14.97
C ASN A 3 -33.35 -3.43 -15.36
N ALA A 4 -33.13 -2.16 -15.69
CA ALA A 4 -31.81 -1.59 -15.82
C ALA A 4 -31.08 -1.77 -14.47
N LYS A 5 -29.98 -2.52 -14.48
CA LYS A 5 -29.03 -2.57 -13.36
C LYS A 5 -28.59 -1.14 -13.08
N SER A 6 -28.97 -0.58 -11.93
CA SER A 6 -28.43 0.71 -11.49
C SER A 6 -26.91 0.55 -11.38
N SER A 7 -26.17 1.17 -12.30
CA SER A 7 -24.73 1.32 -12.13
C SER A 7 -24.51 2.17 -10.88
N LEU A 8 -24.16 1.52 -9.78
CA LEU A 8 -23.70 2.21 -8.57
C LEU A 8 -22.44 2.98 -8.96
N SER A 9 -22.59 4.27 -9.25
CA SER A 9 -21.48 5.17 -9.50
C SER A 9 -20.59 5.19 -8.26
N ILE A 10 -19.28 4.98 -8.44
CA ILE A 10 -18.31 5.13 -7.36
C ILE A 10 -18.42 6.57 -6.85
N PRO A 11 -18.64 6.79 -5.54
CA PRO A 11 -18.65 8.13 -4.96
C PRO A 11 -17.40 8.93 -5.36
N THR A 12 -17.61 10.18 -5.79
CA THR A 12 -16.55 11.08 -6.27
C THR A 12 -15.38 11.23 -5.28
N GLU A 13 -15.69 11.21 -3.98
CA GLU A 13 -14.72 11.21 -2.89
C GLU A 13 -13.72 10.05 -2.97
N TYR A 14 -14.16 8.85 -3.37
CA TYR A 14 -13.30 7.68 -3.51
C TYR A 14 -12.45 7.72 -4.78
N LEU A 15 -12.85 8.49 -5.80
CA LEU A 15 -12.03 8.74 -6.97
C LEU A 15 -10.86 9.67 -6.63
N TYR A 16 -11.13 10.76 -5.91
CA TYR A 16 -10.10 11.72 -5.54
C TYR A 16 -9.11 11.18 -4.51
N ILE A 17 -9.55 10.31 -3.59
CA ILE A 17 -8.61 9.68 -2.66
C ILE A 17 -7.66 8.71 -3.37
N GLY A 18 -8.16 7.95 -4.35
CA GLY A 18 -7.35 7.08 -5.22
C GLY A 18 -6.27 7.89 -5.94
N ALA A 19 -6.70 8.95 -6.63
CA ALA A 19 -5.78 9.86 -7.32
C ALA A 19 -4.77 10.51 -6.37
N ALA A 20 -5.19 10.95 -5.19
CA ALA A 20 -4.29 11.53 -4.18
C ALA A 20 -3.25 10.50 -3.71
N GLY A 21 -3.65 9.24 -3.51
CA GLY A 21 -2.76 8.14 -3.16
C GLY A 21 -1.69 7.92 -4.22
N GLU A 22 -2.08 7.84 -5.50
CA GLU A 22 -1.12 7.68 -6.60
C GLU A 22 -0.10 8.83 -6.65
N HIS A 23 -0.55 10.08 -6.55
CA HIS A 23 0.34 11.24 -6.55
C HIS A 23 1.26 11.25 -5.32
N TYR A 24 0.78 10.78 -4.17
CA TYR A 24 1.62 10.64 -2.98
C TYR A 24 2.75 9.64 -3.22
N ILE A 25 2.45 8.45 -3.77
CA ILE A 25 3.47 7.44 -4.11
C ILE A 25 4.46 7.97 -5.15
N MET A 26 3.97 8.68 -6.18
CA MET A 26 4.85 9.34 -7.14
C MET A 26 5.79 10.34 -6.45
N SER A 27 5.26 11.16 -5.53
CA SER A 27 6.07 12.11 -4.77
C SER A 27 7.12 11.42 -3.91
N GLU A 28 6.80 10.29 -3.25
CA GLU A 28 7.79 9.50 -2.51
C GLU A 28 8.90 9.01 -3.45
N CYS A 29 8.53 8.44 -4.61
CA CYS A 29 9.50 7.99 -5.60
C CYS A 29 10.44 9.11 -6.05
N PHE A 30 9.90 10.30 -6.36
CA PHE A 30 10.72 11.45 -6.77
C PHE A 30 11.68 11.93 -5.66
N ARG A 31 11.26 11.92 -4.38
CA ARG A 31 12.17 12.25 -3.26
C ARG A 31 13.36 11.30 -3.15
N HIS A 32 13.20 10.08 -3.66
CA HIS A 32 14.24 9.07 -3.73
C HIS A 32 14.92 8.96 -5.11
N ASN A 33 14.83 10.02 -5.93
CA ASN A 33 15.44 10.10 -7.27
C ASN A 33 14.98 8.98 -8.21
N MET A 34 13.71 8.59 -8.15
CA MET A 34 13.11 7.65 -9.10
C MET A 34 12.02 8.37 -9.88
N GLU A 35 11.97 8.17 -11.20
CA GLU A 35 10.88 8.72 -12.00
C GLU A 35 9.66 7.82 -11.88
N ALA A 36 8.48 8.40 -11.63
CA ALA A 36 7.22 7.67 -11.57
C ALA A 36 6.22 8.28 -12.56
N PHE A 37 5.54 7.43 -13.32
CA PHE A 37 4.63 7.83 -14.38
C PHE A 37 3.29 7.13 -14.22
N LYS A 38 2.18 7.86 -14.37
CA LYS A 38 0.86 7.25 -14.53
C LYS A 38 0.76 6.59 -15.89
N LEU A 39 0.20 5.38 -15.93
CA LEU A 39 -0.06 4.72 -17.20
C LEU A 39 -1.25 5.39 -17.92
N PRO A 40 -1.12 5.74 -19.21
CA PRO A 40 -2.19 6.38 -19.97
C PRO A 40 -3.38 5.44 -20.26
N ILE A 41 -3.21 4.13 -20.01
CA ILE A 41 -4.24 3.10 -20.14
C ILE A 41 -4.18 2.23 -18.90
N ASP A 42 -5.33 1.97 -18.28
CA ASP A 42 -5.46 1.03 -17.16
C ASP A 42 -5.17 -0.40 -17.66
N LYS A 43 -3.94 -0.86 -17.39
CA LYS A 43 -3.51 -2.25 -17.62
C LYS A 43 -3.46 -3.05 -16.32
N GLY A 44 -4.18 -2.61 -15.29
CA GLY A 44 -4.17 -3.21 -13.95
C GLY A 44 -2.98 -2.78 -13.08
N PHE A 45 -2.23 -1.75 -13.48
CA PHE A 45 -1.26 -1.04 -12.65
C PHE A 45 -1.47 0.46 -12.80
N ASP A 46 -1.31 1.21 -11.72
CA ASP A 46 -1.54 2.66 -11.72
C ASP A 46 -0.28 3.41 -12.16
N LEU A 47 0.89 2.94 -11.71
CA LEU A 47 2.18 3.62 -11.90
C LEU A 47 3.24 2.70 -12.51
N VAL A 48 4.16 3.31 -13.25
CA VAL A 48 5.45 2.73 -13.64
C VAL A 48 6.55 3.57 -13.03
N VAL A 49 7.45 2.92 -12.30
CA VAL A 49 8.60 3.56 -11.67
C VAL A 49 9.89 3.14 -12.36
N THR A 50 10.73 4.11 -12.72
CA THR A 50 12.01 3.91 -13.39
C THR A 50 13.15 4.57 -12.64
N ARG A 51 14.38 4.28 -13.09
CA ARG A 51 15.60 5.01 -12.72
C ARG A 51 16.36 5.39 -14.00
N ALA A 52 15.65 6.03 -14.93
CA ALA A 52 16.12 6.31 -16.28
C ALA A 52 17.41 7.15 -16.28
N TYR A 53 17.55 8.08 -15.32
CA TYR A 53 18.77 8.86 -15.14
C TYR A 53 20.05 8.01 -14.99
N ARG A 54 19.96 6.79 -14.44
CA ARG A 54 21.12 5.90 -14.28
C ARG A 54 21.69 5.41 -15.62
N HIS A 55 20.85 5.36 -16.66
CA HIS A 55 21.30 5.02 -18.00
C HIS A 55 21.91 6.23 -18.72
N LEU A 56 21.55 7.46 -18.33
CA LEU A 56 22.18 8.68 -18.84
C LEU A 56 23.62 8.84 -18.31
N SER A 57 23.87 8.49 -17.04
CA SER A 57 25.23 8.51 -16.46
C SER A 57 26.18 7.46 -17.06
N ARG A 58 25.68 6.52 -17.86
CA ARG A 58 26.49 5.51 -18.58
C ARG A 58 26.96 5.99 -19.96
N LEU A 59 26.52 7.17 -20.42
CA LEU A 59 26.94 7.72 -21.71
C LEU A 59 28.36 8.30 -21.67
N ASP A 60 28.87 8.66 -20.48
CA ASP A 60 30.17 9.33 -20.32
C ASP A 60 31.28 8.46 -19.69
N ASP A 61 31.00 7.24 -19.21
CA ASP A 61 32.00 6.40 -18.52
C ASP A 61 31.92 4.92 -18.94
N ALA A 62 33.11 4.31 -19.02
CA ALA A 62 33.35 2.89 -19.31
C ALA A 62 32.36 1.93 -18.61
N PRO A 63 32.03 0.78 -19.21
CA PRO A 63 31.03 -0.15 -18.69
C PRO A 63 31.31 -0.55 -17.25
N ARG A 64 30.59 0.06 -16.30
CA ARG A 64 30.64 -0.32 -14.89
C ARG A 64 29.87 -1.63 -14.70
N PRO A 65 30.35 -2.55 -13.85
CA PRO A 65 29.65 -3.79 -13.56
C PRO A 65 28.22 -3.51 -13.10
N VAL A 66 27.27 -4.32 -13.57
CA VAL A 66 25.86 -4.22 -13.17
C VAL A 66 25.76 -4.48 -11.68
N ASP A 67 25.42 -3.43 -10.91
CA ASP A 67 25.13 -3.56 -9.50
C ASP A 67 23.80 -4.32 -9.32
N ARG A 68 23.91 -5.62 -9.00
CA ARG A 68 22.76 -6.51 -8.78
C ARG A 68 22.00 -6.22 -7.48
N SER A 69 22.52 -5.35 -6.61
CA SER A 69 21.78 -4.88 -5.42
C SER A 69 20.69 -3.87 -5.78
N VAL A 70 20.71 -3.36 -7.02
CA VAL A 70 19.73 -2.42 -7.53
C VAL A 70 18.57 -3.17 -8.18
N PRO A 71 17.31 -2.86 -7.81
CA PRO A 71 16.14 -3.41 -8.45
C PRO A 71 16.11 -3.11 -9.94
N GLU A 72 15.80 -4.13 -10.72
CA GLU A 72 15.57 -3.99 -12.15
C GLU A 72 14.34 -3.10 -12.39
N THR A 73 14.49 -2.10 -13.25
CA THR A 73 13.41 -1.18 -13.64
C THR A 73 13.00 -1.47 -15.08
N PRO A 74 11.72 -1.28 -15.47
CA PRO A 74 10.65 -0.62 -14.72
C PRO A 74 10.05 -1.49 -13.60
N ILE A 75 9.55 -0.82 -12.55
CA ILE A 75 8.73 -1.43 -11.51
C ILE A 75 7.28 -1.01 -11.72
N TYR A 76 6.37 -1.97 -11.84
CA TYR A 76 4.94 -1.70 -11.98
C TYR A 76 4.28 -1.63 -10.59
N VAL A 77 3.53 -0.57 -10.30
CA VAL A 77 2.95 -0.36 -8.97
C VAL A 77 1.45 -0.19 -9.06
N GLN A 78 0.72 -1.06 -8.36
CA GLN A 78 -0.70 -0.85 -8.06
C GLN A 78 -0.80 -0.12 -6.72
N VAL A 79 -1.53 0.98 -6.69
CA VAL A 79 -1.75 1.80 -5.50
C VAL A 79 -3.15 1.54 -4.96
N LYS A 80 -3.28 1.36 -3.65
CA LYS A 80 -4.56 1.38 -2.94
C LYS A 80 -4.49 2.41 -1.83
N SER A 81 -5.51 3.25 -1.72
CA SER A 81 -5.55 4.35 -0.75
C SER A 81 -6.78 4.30 0.12
N ARG A 82 -6.67 4.76 1.36
CA ARG A 82 -7.80 4.87 2.29
C ARG A 82 -7.67 6.05 3.22
N GLN A 83 -8.81 6.65 3.57
CA GLN A 83 -8.90 7.64 4.65
C GLN A 83 -9.32 6.93 5.93
N ALA A 84 -8.66 7.31 7.02
CA ALA A 84 -8.86 6.74 8.33
C ALA A 84 -9.05 7.87 9.36
N ALA A 85 -10.13 7.75 10.14
CA ALA A 85 -10.27 8.47 11.39
C ALA A 85 -9.77 7.54 12.51
N PRO A 86 -8.75 7.96 13.29
CA PRO A 86 -8.32 7.19 14.46
C PRO A 86 -9.48 6.99 15.44
N VAL A 87 -9.61 5.77 15.97
CA VAL A 87 -10.50 5.45 17.08
C VAL A 87 -9.79 5.84 18.36
N ALA A 88 -10.48 6.63 19.19
CA ALA A 88 -9.96 7.03 20.49
C ALA A 88 -9.68 5.79 21.36
N PRO A 89 -8.58 5.79 22.14
CA PRO A 89 -8.29 4.69 23.05
C PRO A 89 -9.41 4.52 24.08
N GLN A 90 -9.58 3.29 24.59
CA GLN A 90 -10.41 3.12 25.78
C GLN A 90 -9.70 3.85 26.95
N LYS A 91 -10.46 4.31 27.95
CA LYS A 91 -9.95 5.19 29.04
C LYS A 91 -8.87 4.55 29.93
N GLU A 92 -8.30 3.40 29.55
CA GLU A 92 -7.18 2.78 30.22
C GLU A 92 -5.89 3.58 30.00
N LYS A 93 -5.08 3.71 31.05
CA LYS A 93 -3.85 4.50 31.02
C LYS A 93 -2.84 3.88 30.06
N GLY A 94 -2.47 4.62 29.02
CA GLY A 94 -1.35 4.30 28.11
C GLY A 94 -1.75 3.80 26.73
N GLU A 95 -3.04 3.60 26.46
CA GLU A 95 -3.49 3.25 25.11
C GLU A 95 -3.40 4.46 24.16
N ARG A 96 -2.89 4.21 22.95
CA ARG A 96 -2.75 5.22 21.89
C ARG A 96 -3.93 5.11 20.91
N PRO A 97 -4.39 6.22 20.32
CA PRO A 97 -5.39 6.15 19.26
C PRO A 97 -4.95 5.20 18.15
N SER A 98 -5.89 4.42 17.62
CA SER A 98 -5.58 3.43 16.57
C SER A 98 -6.71 3.33 15.58
N TRP A 99 -6.40 2.90 14.37
CA TRP A 99 -7.37 2.63 13.32
C TRP A 99 -7.19 1.20 12.85
N GLU A 100 -8.30 0.47 12.72
CA GLU A 100 -8.33 -0.84 12.07
C GLU A 100 -9.27 -0.80 10.87
N GLY A 101 -8.78 -1.24 9.72
CA GLY A 101 -9.55 -1.27 8.49
C GLY A 101 -8.84 -2.05 7.40
N TYR A 102 -9.34 -1.97 6.18
CA TYR A 102 -8.87 -2.78 5.06
C TYR A 102 -8.61 -1.99 3.78
N PHE A 103 -7.73 -2.49 2.92
CA PHE A 103 -7.61 -2.04 1.55
C PHE A 103 -8.36 -3.02 0.64
N PRO A 104 -9.39 -2.58 -0.09
CA PRO A 104 -10.04 -3.42 -1.07
C PRO A 104 -9.16 -3.59 -2.32
N ILE A 105 -9.05 -4.80 -2.83
CA ILE A 105 -8.33 -5.15 -4.05
C ILE A 105 -9.16 -6.12 -4.88
N LYS A 106 -9.26 -5.93 -6.20
CA LYS A 106 -9.96 -6.88 -7.05
C LYS A 106 -9.13 -8.17 -7.16
N PRO A 107 -9.74 -9.36 -7.24
CA PRO A 107 -9.00 -10.60 -7.45
C PRO A 107 -8.07 -10.54 -8.68
N ALA A 108 -8.56 -9.97 -9.79
CA ALA A 108 -7.77 -9.82 -11.01
C ALA A 108 -6.53 -8.91 -10.84
N ASP A 109 -6.63 -7.82 -10.08
CA ASP A 109 -5.49 -6.95 -9.76
C ASP A 109 -4.44 -7.73 -8.93
N LEU A 110 -4.92 -8.49 -7.94
CA LEU A 110 -4.04 -9.31 -7.08
C LEU A 110 -3.33 -10.39 -7.90
N ASP A 111 -4.05 -11.09 -8.75
CA ASP A 111 -3.50 -12.13 -9.63
C ASP A 111 -2.46 -11.53 -10.59
N LEU A 112 -2.73 -10.35 -11.14
CA LEU A 112 -1.80 -9.63 -12.02
C LEU A 112 -0.51 -9.24 -11.28
N ILE A 113 -0.59 -8.72 -10.06
CA ILE A 113 0.57 -8.40 -9.22
C ILE A 113 1.40 -9.67 -8.96
N CYS A 114 0.75 -10.77 -8.56
CA CYS A 114 1.44 -12.02 -8.30
C CYS A 114 2.07 -12.64 -9.56
N ALA A 115 1.46 -12.46 -10.73
CA ALA A 115 1.96 -13.01 -12.00
C ALA A 115 3.02 -12.13 -12.68
N THR A 116 3.14 -10.85 -12.30
CA THR A 116 4.06 -9.90 -12.93
C THR A 116 5.33 -9.72 -12.09
N PRO A 117 6.49 -10.24 -12.54
CA PRO A 117 7.76 -9.95 -11.89
C PRO A 117 8.05 -8.45 -11.85
N ASN A 118 8.82 -7.99 -10.85
CA ASN A 118 9.13 -6.57 -10.66
C ASN A 118 7.87 -5.68 -10.57
N SER A 119 6.78 -6.21 -10.01
CA SER A 119 5.62 -5.40 -9.63
C SER A 119 5.50 -5.28 -8.11
N ALA A 120 4.70 -4.31 -7.65
CA ALA A 120 4.45 -4.05 -6.24
C ALA A 120 3.01 -3.56 -5.97
N LEU A 121 2.52 -3.84 -4.77
CA LEU A 121 1.34 -3.22 -4.18
C LEU A 121 1.80 -2.13 -3.21
N ALA A 122 1.41 -0.88 -3.47
CA ALA A 122 1.60 0.24 -2.56
C ALA A 122 0.28 0.60 -1.87
N CYS A 123 0.33 0.80 -0.56
CA CYS A 123 -0.82 1.21 0.23
C CYS A 123 -0.58 2.60 0.82
N VAL A 124 -1.59 3.47 0.75
CA VAL A 124 -1.56 4.83 1.32
C VAL A 124 -2.70 5.00 2.30
N LEU A 125 -2.38 5.28 3.56
CA LEU A 125 -3.32 5.59 4.62
C LEU A 125 -3.29 7.09 4.93
N PHE A 126 -4.32 7.81 4.50
CA PHE A 126 -4.54 9.19 4.89
C PHE A 126 -5.19 9.24 6.28
N VAL A 127 -4.57 9.95 7.21
CA VAL A 127 -5.08 10.09 8.57
C VAL A 127 -5.76 11.44 8.70
N GLU A 128 -7.04 11.43 9.04
CA GLU A 128 -7.81 12.65 9.26
C GLU A 128 -7.33 13.33 10.55
N THR A 129 -6.55 14.39 10.39
CA THR A 129 -6.10 15.23 11.50
C THR A 129 -7.20 16.25 11.79
N ARG A 130 -8.07 15.96 12.77
CA ARG A 130 -9.14 16.87 13.21
C ARG A 130 -8.53 18.18 13.74
N GLY A 131 -8.46 19.21 12.91
CA GLY A 131 -8.19 20.60 13.31
C GLY A 131 -6.77 20.91 13.84
N GLU A 132 -5.88 19.92 14.00
CA GLU A 132 -4.50 20.16 14.41
C GLU A 132 -3.64 20.51 13.19
N LEU A 133 -3.51 21.82 12.94
CA LEU A 133 -2.69 22.43 11.87
C LEU A 133 -1.19 22.03 11.90
N MET A 134 -0.75 21.24 12.88
CA MET A 134 0.66 21.05 13.24
C MET A 134 1.18 19.61 13.08
N ARG A 135 0.36 18.65 12.64
CA ARG A 135 0.88 17.30 12.34
C ARG A 135 1.55 17.30 10.96
N SER A 136 2.86 17.11 10.93
CA SER A 136 3.71 17.20 9.73
C SER A 136 3.48 16.12 8.66
N ARG A 137 2.75 15.04 9.00
CA ARG A 137 2.39 13.97 8.06
C ARG A 137 0.91 13.64 8.14
N THR A 138 0.23 13.82 7.02
CA THR A 138 -1.18 13.51 6.80
C THR A 138 -1.40 12.12 6.17
N ALA A 139 -0.31 11.42 5.82
CA ALA A 139 -0.35 10.12 5.17
C ALA A 139 0.80 9.21 5.62
N TYR A 140 0.50 7.91 5.63
CA TYR A 140 1.47 6.83 5.78
C TYR A 140 1.41 5.96 4.53
N ALA A 141 2.56 5.61 3.97
CA ALA A 141 2.63 4.71 2.83
C ALA A 141 3.63 3.60 3.06
N TRP A 142 3.34 2.46 2.48
CA TRP A 142 4.24 1.31 2.43
C TRP A 142 4.02 0.57 1.13
N TRP A 143 4.99 -0.27 0.77
CA TRP A 143 4.94 -1.07 -0.44
C TRP A 143 5.31 -2.52 -0.15
N MET A 144 4.79 -3.42 -0.98
CA MET A 144 5.03 -4.86 -0.91
C MET A 144 5.33 -5.32 -2.33
N SER A 145 6.46 -5.98 -2.54
CA SER A 145 6.78 -6.58 -3.82
C SER A 145 5.81 -7.68 -4.20
N SER A 146 5.72 -8.02 -5.49
CA SER A 146 4.97 -9.15 -6.01
C SER A 146 5.27 -10.46 -5.26
N ALA A 147 6.54 -10.74 -4.95
CA ALA A 147 6.91 -11.93 -4.18
C ALA A 147 6.34 -11.88 -2.76
N TYR A 148 6.42 -10.73 -2.09
CA TYR A 148 5.85 -10.56 -0.76
C TYR A 148 4.32 -10.63 -0.76
N VAL A 149 3.66 -10.01 -1.74
CA VAL A 149 2.21 -10.10 -1.95
C VAL A 149 1.78 -11.55 -2.17
N ASN A 150 2.55 -12.33 -2.94
CA ASN A 150 2.32 -13.75 -3.15
C ASN A 150 2.40 -14.54 -1.83
N GLN A 151 3.41 -14.28 -1.00
CA GLN A 151 3.52 -14.88 0.34
C GLN A 151 2.32 -14.53 1.23
N LEU A 152 1.87 -13.26 1.21
CA LEU A 152 0.70 -12.83 1.98
C LEU A 152 -0.59 -13.49 1.50
N ARG A 153 -0.76 -13.67 0.20
CA ARG A 153 -1.87 -14.42 -0.39
C ARG A 153 -1.87 -15.86 0.10
N ASP A 154 -0.73 -16.54 0.00
CA ASP A 154 -0.61 -17.95 0.39
C ASP A 154 -0.79 -18.13 1.92
N ALA A 155 -0.43 -17.11 2.71
CA ALA A 155 -0.65 -17.07 4.17
C ALA A 155 -2.06 -16.61 4.61
N GLY A 156 -2.97 -16.31 3.67
CA GLY A 156 -4.37 -15.98 3.97
C GLY A 156 -4.59 -14.56 4.52
N HIS A 157 -3.82 -13.58 4.04
CA HIS A 157 -4.00 -12.16 4.39
C HIS A 157 -5.06 -11.44 3.56
N PHE A 158 -5.34 -11.93 2.35
CA PHE A 158 -6.37 -11.39 1.48
C PHE A 158 -7.65 -12.19 1.66
N ILE A 159 -8.68 -11.55 2.24
CA ILE A 159 -9.92 -12.22 2.62
C ILE A 159 -10.99 -11.90 1.58
N ALA A 160 -11.75 -12.90 1.13
CA ALA A 160 -12.85 -12.67 0.21
C ALA A 160 -13.99 -11.89 0.88
N MET A 161 -14.45 -10.82 0.25
CA MET A 161 -15.62 -10.07 0.71
C MET A 161 -16.90 -10.77 0.23
N PRO A 162 -17.82 -11.18 1.12
CA PRO A 162 -19.09 -11.75 0.69
C PRO A 162 -19.86 -10.77 -0.21
N ASN A 163 -20.36 -11.26 -1.34
CA ASN A 163 -21.19 -10.51 -2.30
C ASN A 163 -20.50 -9.29 -2.97
N LYS A 164 -19.16 -9.23 -2.93
CA LYS A 164 -18.37 -8.25 -3.70
C LYS A 164 -17.29 -8.97 -4.47
N ASP A 165 -17.01 -8.50 -5.68
CA ASP A 165 -15.87 -8.96 -6.49
C ASP A 165 -14.56 -8.29 -6.02
N ALA A 166 -14.24 -8.49 -4.74
CA ALA A 166 -13.13 -7.86 -4.05
C ALA A 166 -12.61 -8.72 -2.90
N LEU A 167 -11.31 -8.57 -2.64
CA LEU A 167 -10.61 -9.08 -1.48
C LEU A 167 -10.25 -7.90 -0.57
N GLU A 168 -10.12 -8.16 0.73
CA GLU A 168 -9.74 -7.17 1.73
C GLU A 168 -8.39 -7.53 2.36
N LEU A 169 -7.45 -6.58 2.32
CA LEU A 169 -6.19 -6.64 3.06
C LEU A 169 -6.34 -5.81 4.34
N TRP A 170 -6.41 -6.46 5.49
CA TRP A 170 -6.63 -5.78 6.77
C TRP A 170 -5.33 -5.25 7.40
N VAL A 171 -5.45 -4.06 7.98
CA VAL A 171 -4.35 -3.29 8.55
C VAL A 171 -4.80 -2.66 9.86
N ARG A 172 -3.87 -2.60 10.82
CA ARG A 172 -3.99 -1.75 12.01
C ARG A 172 -2.91 -0.69 11.98
N TYR A 173 -3.33 0.56 12.13
CA TYR A 173 -2.48 1.72 12.37
C TYR A 173 -2.61 2.16 13.83
N VAL A 174 -1.51 2.51 14.50
CA VAL A 174 -1.49 3.07 15.87
C VAL A 174 -0.74 4.39 15.86
N GLU A 175 -1.32 5.46 16.42
CA GLU A 175 -0.67 6.76 16.42
C GLU A 175 0.71 6.73 17.10
N PRO A 176 1.73 7.40 16.53
CA PRO A 176 3.05 7.52 17.14
C PRO A 176 3.02 8.04 18.58
N ALA A 177 3.89 7.52 19.44
CA ALA A 177 4.06 8.08 20.77
C ALA A 177 4.71 9.47 20.68
N PRO A 178 4.34 10.44 21.54
CA PRO A 178 4.86 11.82 21.45
C PRO A 178 6.40 11.94 21.49
N ASP A 179 7.06 10.99 22.14
CA ASP A 179 8.51 10.94 22.39
C ASP A 179 9.24 9.89 21.54
N SER A 180 8.52 9.17 20.67
CA SER A 180 9.13 8.13 19.87
C SER A 180 9.94 8.69 18.69
N GLY A 181 11.15 8.15 18.49
CA GLY A 181 11.87 8.32 17.23
C GLY A 181 10.99 7.83 16.08
N TYR A 182 10.57 8.75 15.21
CA TYR A 182 9.49 8.51 14.27
C TYR A 182 9.89 7.47 13.21
N LYS A 183 9.48 6.21 13.41
CA LYS A 183 9.65 5.10 12.46
C LYS A 183 8.30 4.53 12.08
N GLN A 184 7.85 4.74 10.83
CA GLN A 184 6.52 4.32 10.37
C GLN A 184 6.22 2.83 10.61
N ASN A 185 7.27 2.00 10.56
CA ASN A 185 7.24 0.58 10.83
C ASN A 185 6.51 0.16 12.12
N THR A 186 6.74 0.87 13.23
CA THR A 186 6.22 0.47 14.55
C THR A 186 4.73 0.77 14.72
N TYR A 187 4.11 1.39 13.71
CA TYR A 187 2.76 1.90 13.78
C TYR A 187 1.81 1.23 12.80
N VAL A 188 2.29 0.40 11.87
CA VAL A 188 1.46 -0.27 10.86
C VAL A 188 1.68 -1.78 10.94
N SER A 189 0.61 -2.53 11.12
CA SER A 189 0.62 -4.00 11.12
C SER A 189 -0.43 -4.57 10.19
N LEU A 190 -0.09 -5.66 9.50
CA LEU A 190 -1.02 -6.39 8.64
C LEU A 190 -1.64 -7.54 9.40
N LEU A 191 -2.96 -7.71 9.26
CA LEU A 191 -3.73 -8.74 9.94
C LEU A 191 -3.98 -9.93 9.00
N LYS A 192 -4.06 -11.14 9.55
CA LYS A 192 -4.39 -12.38 8.81
C LYS A 192 -5.72 -12.97 9.22
N GLN A 193 -6.33 -13.76 8.34
CA GLN A 193 -7.54 -14.51 8.65
C GLN A 193 -7.30 -15.54 9.76
N CYS A 194 -8.28 -15.68 10.64
CA CYS A 194 -8.33 -16.71 11.65
C CYS A 194 -8.64 -18.07 11.00
N GLN A 195 -7.67 -18.99 11.05
CA GLN A 195 -7.77 -20.32 10.46
C GLN A 195 -8.33 -21.38 11.43
N ILE A 196 -8.88 -20.98 12.58
CA ILE A 196 -9.51 -21.90 13.54
C ILE A 196 -10.81 -22.45 12.93
N LYS A 197 -11.02 -23.78 13.05
CA LYS A 197 -12.24 -24.46 12.57
C LYS A 197 -13.49 -23.78 13.12
N GLY A 198 -14.40 -23.37 12.23
CA GLY A 198 -15.62 -22.64 12.59
C GLY A 198 -15.46 -21.11 12.66
N SER A 199 -14.30 -20.56 12.32
CA SER A 199 -14.14 -19.12 12.14
C SER A 199 -14.93 -18.63 10.93
N GLU A 200 -15.69 -17.57 11.11
CA GLU A 200 -16.35 -16.87 10.02
C GLU A 200 -15.32 -16.18 9.10
N PRO A 201 -15.58 -16.11 7.78
CA PRO A 201 -14.82 -15.25 6.88
C PRO A 201 -14.73 -13.82 7.43
N GLY A 202 -13.53 -13.24 7.48
CA GLY A 202 -13.29 -11.90 8.03
C GLY A 202 -12.86 -11.85 9.50
N LYS A 203 -12.96 -12.95 10.26
CA LYS A 203 -12.39 -13.04 11.61
C LYS A 203 -10.87 -13.09 11.52
N LYS A 204 -10.13 -12.25 12.27
CA LYS A 204 -8.67 -12.11 12.18
C LYS A 204 -7.95 -12.73 13.38
N SER A 205 -6.76 -13.29 13.22
CA SER A 205 -6.05 -14.00 14.31
C SER A 205 -4.81 -13.33 14.87
N SER A 206 -4.11 -12.47 14.11
CA SER A 206 -2.88 -11.80 14.57
C SER A 206 -2.42 -10.73 13.60
N GLY A 207 -1.78 -9.67 14.11
CA GLY A 207 -1.05 -8.68 13.33
C GLY A 207 0.45 -8.95 13.33
N PHE A 208 1.13 -8.66 12.23
CA PHE A 208 2.58 -8.65 12.15
C PHE A 208 3.07 -7.30 11.59
N LEU A 209 4.24 -6.86 12.04
CA LEU A 209 4.87 -5.62 11.56
C LEU A 209 5.53 -5.89 10.21
N LEU A 210 5.35 -4.97 9.26
CA LEU A 210 6.13 -4.97 8.02
C LEU A 210 7.62 -4.77 8.34
N SER A 211 8.53 -4.95 7.40
CA SER A 211 9.93 -4.55 7.61
C SER A 211 10.13 -3.05 7.35
N GLU A 212 11.18 -2.43 7.91
CA GLU A 212 11.39 -0.97 7.81
C GLU A 212 11.60 -0.53 6.35
N GLU A 213 12.21 -1.38 5.53
CA GLU A 213 12.47 -1.18 4.11
C GLU A 213 11.20 -0.99 3.28
N ARG A 214 10.09 -1.58 3.72
CA ARG A 214 8.78 -1.46 3.06
C ARG A 214 8.16 -0.07 3.20
N PHE A 215 8.74 0.80 4.03
CA PHE A 215 8.36 2.21 4.17
C PHE A 215 9.34 3.16 3.47
N ASP A 216 10.47 2.64 3.00
CA ASP A 216 11.46 3.38 2.22
C ASP A 216 11.20 3.13 0.73
N PHE A 217 10.61 4.12 0.04
CA PHE A 217 10.37 4.01 -1.40
C PHE A 217 11.67 4.05 -2.20
N GLY A 218 12.79 4.53 -1.66
CA GLY A 218 14.09 4.38 -2.32
C GLY A 218 14.52 2.93 -2.50
N ARG A 219 14.00 2.02 -1.67
CA ARG A 219 14.20 0.58 -1.77
C ARG A 219 13.12 -0.14 -2.57
N LEU A 220 12.20 0.58 -3.22
CA LEU A 220 11.16 -0.03 -4.05
C LEU A 220 11.79 -1.01 -5.05
N GLY A 221 11.31 -2.26 -5.01
CA GLY A 221 11.78 -3.38 -5.83
C GLY A 221 12.97 -4.17 -5.27
N VAL A 222 13.53 -3.80 -4.11
CA VAL A 222 14.58 -4.57 -3.42
C VAL A 222 13.90 -5.68 -2.60
N GLU A 223 14.31 -6.93 -2.75
CA GLU A 223 13.89 -8.02 -1.85
C GLU A 223 14.82 -8.21 -0.66
#